data_AF-A0AA41RSS8-F1
#
_entry.id   AF-A0AA41RSS8-F1
#
_cell.length_a   1.000
_cell.length_b   1.000
_cell.length_c   1.000
_cell.angle_alpha   90.00
_cell.angle_beta   90.00
_cell.angle_gamma   90.00
#
_symmetry.space_group_name_H-M   'P 1'
#
loop_
_entity.id
_entity.type
_entity.pdbx_description
1 polymer ?
#
loop_
_entity_poly.entity_id
_entity_poly.type
_entity_poly.pdbx_seq_one_letter_code
_entity_poly.pdbx_strand_id
1 'polypeptide(L)'
;MQIEQCERRGMKLLRGMNLSGEVIPSNNEFRVAMEEASRVGAVCSFIDQDINVTLQQLHDVMSSDSMRRSHEIVTELYEDFTRSNIQERRSIWRVVSPVTFKVLLEDRDEHMFKELRRFQGKIVAVVGMAHMDGIELLWKRAENGDGWQPPASQKCGLAM
;
A
#
# COMPACT_ATOMS: atom_id res chain seq x y z
N MET A 1 -6.70 -19.23 -9.17
CA MET A 1 -6.20 -19.55 -7.81
C MET A 1 -7.30 -19.17 -6.82
N GLN A 2 -7.77 -20.09 -5.98
CA GLN A 2 -8.93 -19.86 -5.10
C GLN A 2 -8.55 -19.04 -3.86
N ILE A 3 -9.46 -18.20 -3.36
CA ILE A 3 -9.29 -17.32 -2.18
C ILE A 3 -8.77 -18.10 -0.95
N GLU A 4 -9.24 -19.34 -0.76
CA GLU A 4 -8.81 -20.24 0.31
C GLU A 4 -7.32 -20.63 0.25
N GLN A 5 -6.67 -20.50 -0.91
CA GLN A 5 -5.26 -20.82 -1.09
C GLN A 5 -4.36 -19.65 -0.66
N CYS A 6 -4.88 -18.41 -0.68
CA CYS A 6 -4.24 -17.24 -0.08
C CYS A 6 -4.26 -17.36 1.45
N GLU A 7 -5.43 -17.65 2.04
CA GLU A 7 -5.57 -17.79 3.49
C GLU A 7 -4.69 -18.90 4.07
N ARG A 8 -4.53 -20.02 3.34
CA ARG A 8 -3.64 -21.14 3.72
C ARG A 8 -2.15 -20.79 3.74
N ARG A 9 -1.72 -19.73 3.05
CA ARG A 9 -0.32 -19.25 3.06
C ARG A 9 -0.06 -18.18 4.13
N GLY A 10 -0.98 -18.01 5.08
CA GLY A 10 -0.89 -16.97 6.12
C GLY A 10 -1.23 -15.57 5.61
N MET A 11 -1.46 -15.41 4.31
CA MET A 11 -1.92 -14.16 3.70
C MET A 11 -3.45 -14.16 3.76
N LYS A 12 -4.01 -13.62 4.85
CA LYS A 12 -5.40 -13.21 4.81
C LYS A 12 -5.52 -12.21 3.67
N LEU A 13 -6.33 -12.53 2.66
CA LEU A 13 -6.92 -11.47 1.85
C LEU A 13 -7.76 -10.70 2.86
N LEU A 14 -7.18 -9.70 3.50
CA LEU A 14 -7.97 -8.78 4.28
C LEU A 14 -8.93 -8.24 3.24
N ARG A 15 -10.21 -8.65 3.34
CA ARG A 15 -11.32 -7.76 2.99
C ARG A 15 -10.84 -6.43 3.49
N GLY A 16 -10.49 -5.48 2.61
CA GLY A 16 -9.88 -4.20 3.01
C GLY A 16 -10.63 -3.75 4.24
N MET A 17 -10.01 -3.87 5.39
CA MET A 17 -10.64 -3.66 6.68
C MET A 17 -10.00 -2.37 7.14
N ASN A 18 -10.81 -1.38 7.50
CA ASN A 18 -10.28 -0.27 8.28
C ASN A 18 -9.73 -0.84 9.61
N LEU A 19 -8.97 -0.05 10.34
CA LEU A 19 -8.37 -0.45 11.62
C LEU A 19 -9.44 -0.84 12.69
N SER A 20 -10.72 -0.60 12.43
CA SER A 20 -11.87 -1.04 13.22
C SER A 20 -12.56 -2.32 12.70
N GLY A 21 -12.04 -2.99 11.68
CA GLY A 21 -12.54 -4.27 11.17
C GLY A 21 -13.76 -4.18 10.23
N GLU A 22 -14.16 -2.98 9.79
CA GLU A 22 -15.20 -2.79 8.79
C GLU A 22 -14.64 -2.91 7.37
N VAL A 23 -15.41 -3.59 6.52
CA VAL A 23 -15.09 -3.84 5.11
C VAL A 23 -15.17 -2.53 4.32
N ILE A 24 -14.02 -2.01 3.93
CA ILE A 24 -13.82 -0.94 2.97
C ILE A 24 -14.50 -1.36 1.63
N PRO A 25 -15.28 -0.47 0.99
CA PRO A 25 -15.93 -0.72 -0.30
C PRO A 25 -15.01 -1.10 -1.47
N SER A 26 -13.68 -0.96 -1.30
CA SER A 26 -12.60 -1.15 -2.28
C SER A 26 -12.16 -2.61 -2.47
N ASN A 27 -13.07 -3.57 -2.31
CA ASN A 27 -12.74 -5.00 -2.48
C ASN A 27 -13.19 -5.58 -3.82
N ASN A 28 -13.98 -4.83 -4.58
CA ASN A 28 -14.54 -5.33 -5.84
C ASN A 28 -13.50 -5.33 -6.96
N GLU A 29 -12.64 -4.32 -7.04
CA GLU A 29 -11.60 -4.22 -8.06
C GLU A 29 -10.60 -5.38 -7.97
N PHE A 30 -10.16 -5.75 -6.77
CA PHE A 30 -9.22 -6.87 -6.59
C PHE A 30 -9.90 -8.21 -6.86
N ARG A 31 -11.14 -8.39 -6.41
CA ARG A 31 -11.93 -9.59 -6.71
C ARG A 31 -12.10 -9.77 -8.22
N VAL A 32 -12.56 -8.73 -8.91
CA VAL A 32 -12.76 -8.75 -10.36
C VAL A 32 -11.42 -9.00 -11.08
N ALA A 33 -10.33 -8.37 -10.64
CA ALA A 33 -9.01 -8.61 -11.22
C ALA A 33 -8.56 -10.07 -11.08
N MET A 34 -8.78 -10.69 -9.92
CA MET A 34 -8.46 -12.10 -9.70
C MET A 34 -9.34 -13.04 -10.54
N GLU A 35 -10.64 -12.73 -10.66
CA GLU A 35 -11.58 -13.48 -11.49
C GLU A 35 -11.19 -13.41 -12.97
N GLU A 36 -10.89 -12.22 -13.47
CA GLU A 36 -10.49 -11.99 -14.87
C GLU A 36 -9.14 -12.64 -15.18
N ALA A 37 -8.16 -12.52 -14.29
CA ALA A 37 -6.89 -13.21 -14.43
C ALA A 37 -7.09 -14.73 -14.49
N SER A 38 -7.96 -15.28 -13.65
CA SER A 38 -8.31 -16.71 -13.71
C SER A 38 -8.99 -17.08 -15.03
N ARG A 39 -9.88 -16.23 -15.54
CA ARG A 39 -10.62 -16.45 -16.80
C ARG A 39 -9.70 -16.52 -18.01
N VAL A 40 -8.64 -15.71 -18.03
CA VAL A 40 -7.66 -15.68 -19.13
C VAL A 40 -6.44 -16.58 -18.91
N GLY A 41 -6.39 -17.32 -17.80
CA GLY A 41 -5.26 -18.17 -17.44
C GLY A 41 -3.99 -17.40 -17.06
N ALA A 42 -4.12 -16.14 -16.64
CA ALA A 42 -3.00 -15.33 -16.16
C ALA A 42 -2.59 -15.74 -14.73
N VAL A 43 -1.31 -15.56 -14.42
CA VAL A 43 -0.78 -15.76 -13.08
C VAL A 43 -1.07 -14.53 -12.22
N CYS A 44 -1.76 -14.71 -11.09
CA CYS A 44 -1.93 -13.66 -10.09
C CYS A 44 -0.78 -13.69 -9.08
N SER A 45 -0.24 -12.51 -8.76
CA SER A 45 0.70 -12.31 -7.66
C SER A 45 0.27 -11.09 -6.83
N PHE A 46 0.49 -11.14 -5.52
CA PHE A 46 0.27 -10.02 -4.62
C PHE A 46 1.57 -9.21 -4.51
N ILE A 47 1.45 -7.89 -4.60
CA ILE A 47 2.60 -6.98 -4.64
C ILE A 47 2.63 -6.00 -3.45
N ASP A 48 1.52 -5.90 -2.71
CA ASP A 48 1.45 -5.03 -1.53
C ASP A 48 2.18 -5.68 -0.35
N GLN A 49 2.64 -4.82 0.55
CA GLN A 49 3.31 -5.24 1.76
C GLN A 49 2.34 -6.00 2.66
N ASP A 50 2.84 -7.06 3.32
CA ASP A 50 2.08 -7.74 4.35
C ASP A 50 1.63 -6.73 5.41
N ILE A 51 0.31 -6.67 5.62
CA ILE A 51 -0.32 -5.73 6.54
C ILE A 51 0.22 -5.82 7.96
N ASN A 52 0.65 -7.00 8.43
CA ASN A 52 1.21 -7.17 9.76
C ASN A 52 2.57 -6.48 9.85
N VAL A 53 3.34 -6.49 8.77
CA VAL A 53 4.61 -5.74 8.69
C VAL A 53 4.33 -4.24 8.72
N THR A 54 3.33 -3.78 7.95
CA THR A 54 2.90 -2.37 7.96
C THR A 54 2.42 -1.94 9.35
N LEU A 55 1.60 -2.74 10.02
CA LEU A 55 1.10 -2.46 11.37
C LEU A 55 2.22 -2.44 12.40
N GLN A 56 3.21 -3.33 12.29
CA GLN A 56 4.39 -3.32 13.16
C GLN A 56 5.22 -2.04 12.93
N GLN A 57 5.51 -1.70 11.68
CA GLN A 57 6.24 -0.46 11.34
C GLN A 57 5.50 0.77 11.83
N LEU A 58 4.17 0.77 11.75
CA LEU A 58 3.33 1.84 12.24
C LEU A 58 3.41 1.94 13.77
N HIS A 59 3.29 0.82 14.47
CA HIS A 59 3.43 0.76 15.92
C HIS A 59 4.81 1.29 16.38
N ASP A 60 5.88 0.95 15.67
CA ASP A 60 7.25 1.34 16.04
C ASP A 60 7.51 2.85 15.91
N VAL A 61 6.73 3.55 15.07
CA VAL A 61 6.88 5.01 14.84
C VAL A 61 5.82 5.85 15.55
N MET A 62 4.88 5.22 16.26
CA MET A 62 3.74 5.90 16.88
C MET A 62 3.68 5.67 18.39
N SER A 63 3.52 6.75 19.16
CA SER A 63 2.98 6.64 20.51
C SER A 63 1.49 6.25 20.47
N SER A 64 0.98 5.64 21.54
CA SER A 64 -0.43 5.19 21.62
C SER A 64 -1.45 6.30 21.29
N ASP A 65 -1.18 7.55 21.70
CA ASP A 65 -2.04 8.70 21.39
C ASP A 65 -2.02 9.11 19.91
N SER A 66 -0.90 8.89 19.23
CA SER A 66 -0.75 9.18 17.81
C SER A 66 -1.55 8.20 16.95
N MET A 67 -1.64 6.92 17.36
CA MET A 67 -2.43 5.89 16.66
C MET A 67 -3.91 6.30 16.53
N ARG A 68 -4.49 6.86 17.60
CA ARG A 68 -5.88 7.31 17.61
C ARG A 68 -6.15 8.45 16.63
N ARG A 69 -5.28 9.47 16.60
CA ARG A 69 -5.42 10.61 15.66
C ARG A 69 -5.25 10.18 14.19
N SER A 70 -4.41 9.19 13.96
CA SER A 70 -4.15 8.69 12.60
C SER A 70 -5.30 7.85 12.08
N HIS A 71 -5.98 7.12 12.96
CA HIS A 71 -7.24 6.45 12.64
C HIS A 71 -8.29 7.45 12.16
N GLU A 72 -8.48 8.57 12.87
CA GLU A 72 -9.45 9.61 12.50
C GLU A 72 -9.16 10.18 11.10
N ILE A 73 -7.90 10.49 10.80
CA ILE A 73 -7.48 10.98 9.47
C ILE A 73 -7.70 9.91 8.40
N VAL A 74 -7.27 8.66 8.66
CA VAL A 74 -7.42 7.54 7.71
C VAL A 74 -8.88 7.27 7.39
N THR A 75 -9.77 7.31 8.39
CA THR A 75 -11.22 7.17 8.19
C THR A 75 -11.81 8.29 7.33
N GLU A 76 -11.38 9.53 7.55
CA GLU A 76 -11.86 10.68 6.77
C GLU A 76 -11.52 10.54 5.28
N LEU A 77 -10.40 9.88 4.92
CA LEU A 77 -9.97 9.63 3.52
C LEU A 77 -10.91 8.72 2.71
N TYR A 78 -11.81 7.95 3.35
CA TYR A 78 -12.64 6.94 2.67
C TYR A 78 -13.97 7.47 2.10
N GLU A 79 -14.25 8.77 2.19
CA GLU A 79 -15.37 9.41 1.50
C GLU A 79 -14.93 9.95 0.11
N ASP A 80 -15.51 9.42 -0.97
CA ASP A 80 -15.23 9.79 -2.38
C ASP A 80 -13.80 9.44 -2.90
N PHE A 81 -13.73 8.36 -3.70
CA PHE A 81 -12.49 7.78 -4.23
C PHE A 81 -12.08 8.30 -5.62
N THR A 82 -12.56 9.46 -6.06
CA THR A 82 -12.04 10.06 -7.31
C THR A 82 -10.54 10.36 -7.18
N ARG A 83 -9.80 10.25 -8.29
CA ARG A 83 -8.34 10.46 -8.28
C ARG A 83 -7.94 11.85 -7.79
N SER A 84 -8.69 12.89 -8.14
CA SER A 84 -8.46 14.27 -7.68
C SER A 84 -8.66 14.42 -6.17
N ASN A 85 -9.72 13.83 -5.61
CA ASN A 85 -9.99 13.94 -4.17
C ASN A 85 -8.94 13.17 -3.37
N ILE A 86 -8.56 11.98 -3.84
CA ILE A 86 -7.48 11.21 -3.22
C ILE A 86 -6.15 11.98 -3.26
N GLN A 87 -5.83 12.69 -4.35
CA GLN A 87 -4.63 13.52 -4.44
C GLN A 87 -4.60 14.69 -3.44
N GLU A 88 -5.70 15.43 -3.34
CA GLU A 88 -5.84 16.52 -2.38
C GLU A 88 -5.69 16.01 -0.95
N ARG A 89 -6.43 14.94 -0.64
CA ARG A 89 -6.44 14.30 0.67
C ARG A 89 -5.07 13.72 1.06
N ARG A 90 -4.36 13.10 0.12
CA ARG A 90 -2.96 12.68 0.32
C ARG A 90 -2.05 13.87 0.64
N SER A 91 -2.23 14.99 -0.05
CA SER A 91 -1.43 16.20 0.15
C SER A 91 -1.63 16.77 1.55
N ILE A 92 -2.88 16.84 2.02
CA ILE A 92 -3.22 17.25 3.39
C ILE A 92 -2.61 16.28 4.40
N TRP A 93 -2.80 14.98 4.21
CA TRP A 93 -2.32 13.97 5.15
C TRP A 93 -0.80 13.98 5.28
N ARG A 94 -0.06 14.14 4.18
CA ARG A 94 1.40 14.27 4.19
C ARG A 94 1.87 15.40 5.12
N VAL A 95 1.14 16.51 5.16
CA VAL A 95 1.48 17.66 6.01
C VAL A 95 1.08 17.41 7.47
N VAL A 96 -0.12 16.88 7.70
CA VAL A 96 -0.69 16.73 9.05
C VAL A 96 -0.04 15.60 9.83
N SER A 97 0.32 14.49 9.17
CA SER A 97 0.89 13.30 9.81
C SER A 97 1.96 12.67 8.92
N PRO A 98 3.12 13.33 8.74
CA PRO A 98 4.15 12.91 7.78
C PRO A 98 4.73 11.52 8.09
N VAL A 99 4.89 11.18 9.37
CA VAL A 99 5.41 9.88 9.81
C VAL A 99 4.47 8.75 9.41
N THR A 100 3.18 8.91 9.70
CA THR A 100 2.14 7.92 9.38
C THR A 100 1.91 7.83 7.88
N PHE A 101 1.91 8.97 7.18
CA PHE A 101 1.82 9.04 5.72
C PHE A 101 2.97 8.26 5.06
N LYS A 102 4.20 8.43 5.57
CA LYS A 102 5.36 7.70 5.09
C LYS A 102 5.14 6.19 5.21
N VAL A 103 4.75 5.68 6.37
CA VAL A 103 4.58 4.23 6.59
C VAL A 103 3.39 3.65 5.82
N LEU A 104 2.24 4.32 5.87
CA LEU A 104 0.99 3.78 5.29
C LEU A 104 0.88 3.97 3.77
N LEU A 105 1.65 4.90 3.19
CA LEU A 105 1.65 5.17 1.76
C LEU A 105 3.03 5.05 1.15
N GLU A 106 3.99 5.91 1.49
CA GLU A 106 5.25 6.00 0.72
C GLU A 106 6.08 4.71 0.79
N ASP A 107 6.23 4.11 1.97
CA ASP A 107 6.97 2.86 2.15
C ASP A 107 6.29 1.68 1.43
N ARG A 108 4.95 1.68 1.39
CA ARG A 108 4.15 0.69 0.64
C ARG A 108 4.23 0.90 -0.86
N ASP A 109 4.21 2.15 -1.33
CA ASP A 109 4.41 2.52 -2.73
C ASP A 109 5.79 2.02 -3.21
N GLU A 110 6.84 2.22 -2.40
CA GLU A 110 8.18 1.71 -2.69
C GLU A 110 8.24 0.18 -2.70
N HIS A 111 7.58 -0.49 -1.76
CA HIS A 111 7.52 -1.95 -1.71
C HIS A 111 6.83 -2.51 -2.97
N MET A 112 5.63 -2.02 -3.29
CA MET A 112 4.89 -2.40 -4.48
C MET A 112 5.68 -2.14 -5.76
N PHE A 113 6.35 -0.98 -5.85
CA PHE A 113 7.20 -0.65 -6.97
C PHE A 113 8.35 -1.67 -7.13
N LYS A 114 9.04 -2.02 -6.03
CA LYS A 114 10.12 -3.04 -6.08
C LYS A 114 9.59 -4.39 -6.53
N GLU A 115 8.45 -4.84 -6.01
CA GLU A 115 7.85 -6.11 -6.41
C GLU A 115 7.45 -6.09 -7.88
N LEU A 116 6.83 -5.02 -8.37
CA LEU A 116 6.48 -4.86 -9.79
C LEU A 116 7.69 -4.99 -10.72
N ARG A 117 8.83 -4.42 -10.33
CA ARG A 117 10.08 -4.46 -11.11
C ARG A 117 10.72 -5.85 -11.20
N ARG A 118 10.29 -6.81 -10.36
CA ARG A 118 10.79 -8.20 -10.39
C ARG A 118 10.13 -9.02 -11.48
N PHE A 119 8.95 -8.63 -11.95
CA PHE A 119 8.25 -9.32 -13.02
C PHE A 119 8.83 -8.97 -14.38
N GLN A 120 8.81 -9.94 -15.30
CA GLN A 120 9.25 -9.78 -16.68
C GLN A 120 8.05 -9.89 -17.63
N GLY A 121 8.13 -9.19 -18.76
CA GLY A 121 7.09 -9.21 -19.78
C GLY A 121 5.95 -8.22 -19.52
N LYS A 122 4.76 -8.55 -20.03
CA LYS A 122 3.57 -7.70 -19.90
C LYS A 122 2.84 -8.03 -18.61
N ILE A 123 2.74 -7.05 -17.72
CA ILE A 123 2.02 -7.14 -16.45
C ILE A 123 0.88 -6.14 -16.42
N VAL A 124 -0.20 -6.49 -15.73
CA VAL A 124 -1.27 -5.56 -15.36
C VAL A 124 -1.30 -5.51 -13.84
N ALA A 125 -1.06 -4.33 -13.28
CA ALA A 125 -1.13 -4.09 -11.86
C ALA A 125 -2.49 -3.47 -11.51
N VAL A 126 -3.14 -4.02 -10.49
CA VAL A 126 -4.35 -3.43 -9.90
C VAL A 126 -3.98 -3.03 -8.47
N VAL A 127 -4.09 -1.75 -8.17
CA VAL A 127 -3.70 -1.16 -6.88
C VAL A 127 -4.77 -0.19 -6.40
N GLY A 128 -4.81 0.05 -5.08
CA GLY A 128 -5.71 1.04 -4.51
C GLY A 128 -5.37 2.45 -5.02
N MET A 129 -6.38 3.29 -5.22
CA MET A 129 -6.22 4.63 -5.81
C MET A 129 -5.21 5.50 -5.04
N ALA A 130 -5.11 5.31 -3.73
CA ALA A 130 -4.16 6.04 -2.88
C ALA A 130 -2.68 5.79 -3.25
N HIS A 131 -2.37 4.66 -3.90
CA HIS A 131 -1.01 4.25 -4.27
C HIS A 131 -0.63 4.61 -5.71
N MET A 132 -1.62 4.85 -6.58
CA MET A 132 -1.41 5.06 -8.03
C MET A 132 -0.34 6.12 -8.32
N ASP A 133 -0.47 7.34 -7.79
CA ASP A 133 0.48 8.41 -8.13
C ASP A 133 1.88 8.17 -7.55
N GLY A 134 1.98 7.48 -6.41
CA GLY A 134 3.27 7.18 -5.80
C GLY A 134 4.05 6.18 -6.63
N ILE A 135 3.38 5.11 -7.09
CA ILE A 135 3.96 4.11 -7.99
C ILE A 135 4.32 4.75 -9.34
N GLU A 136 3.44 5.56 -9.94
CA GLU A 136 3.73 6.26 -11.20
C GLU A 136 4.94 7.20 -11.09
N LEU A 137 5.08 7.90 -9.95
CA LEU A 137 6.22 8.78 -9.69
C LEU A 137 7.53 7.98 -9.59
N LEU A 138 7.53 6.86 -8.87
CA LEU A 138 8.68 5.96 -8.75
C LEU A 138 9.07 5.38 -10.11
N TRP A 139 8.07 5.01 -10.92
CA TRP A 139 8.28 4.48 -12.27
C TRP A 139 8.97 5.49 -13.18
N LYS A 140 8.46 6.73 -13.23
CA LYS A 140 9.08 7.83 -14.01
C LYS A 140 10.52 8.10 -13.59
N ARG A 141 10.79 8.16 -12.28
CA ARG A 141 12.16 8.36 -11.75
C ARG A 141 13.12 7.25 -12.18
N ALA A 142 12.65 6.01 -12.19
CA ALA A 142 13.47 4.87 -12.60
C ALA A 142 13.76 4.88 -14.12
N GLU A 143 12.82 5.34 -14.95
CA GLU A 143 13.00 5.46 -16.40
C GLU A 143 13.94 6.62 -16.78
N ASN A 144 13.89 7.73 -16.04
CA ASN A 144 14.72 8.91 -16.31
C ASN A 144 16.20 8.75 -15.90
N GLY A 145 16.56 7.66 -15.21
CA GLY A 145 17.93 7.45 -14.74
C GLY A 145 18.31 8.29 -13.51
N ASP A 146 17.34 8.94 -12.86
CA ASP A 146 17.53 9.81 -11.68
C ASP A 146 17.91 9.03 -10.41
N GLY A 147 18.07 7.70 -10.51
CA GLY A 147 18.44 6.81 -9.43
C GLY A 147 17.42 6.84 -8.31
N TRP A 148 16.44 5.92 -8.33
CA TRP A 148 15.76 5.61 -7.07
C TRP A 148 16.81 5.09 -6.08
N GLN A 149 17.16 5.91 -5.09
CA GLN A 149 17.91 5.47 -3.93
C GLN A 149 16.90 5.23 -2.80
N PRO A 150 16.94 4.07 -2.14
CA PRO A 150 16.13 3.87 -0.94
C PRO A 150 16.45 4.97 0.07
N PRO A 151 15.46 5.43 0.87
CA PRO A 151 15.78 6.19 2.06
C PRO A 151 16.79 5.39 2.89
N ALA A 152 17.91 6.03 3.25
CA ALA A 152 18.94 5.40 4.04
C ALA A 152 18.29 4.82 5.30
N SER A 153 18.44 3.51 5.52
CA SER A 153 18.10 2.88 6.79
C SER A 153 18.82 3.67 7.88
N GLN A 154 18.07 4.43 8.66
CA GLN A 154 18.61 5.15 9.80
C GLN A 154 19.11 4.05 10.74
N LYS A 155 20.42 3.83 10.75
CA LYS A 155 21.06 2.90 11.68
C LYS A 155 20.68 3.38 13.08
N CYS A 156 19.76 2.69 13.74
CA CYS A 156 19.68 2.76 15.19
C CYS A 156 21.04 2.29 15.69
N GLY A 157 21.85 3.24 16.17
CA GLY A 157 23.08 2.93 16.86
C GLY A 157 22.73 2.13 18.11
N LEU A 158 23.04 0.84 18.11
CA LEU A 158 23.30 0.16 19.37
C LEU A 158 24.58 0.76 19.93
N ALA A 159 24.44 1.64 20.91
CA ALA A 159 25.48 1.81 21.90
C ALA A 159 25.53 0.53 22.73
N MET A 160 26.67 -0.17 22.67
CA MET A 160 27.08 -1.16 23.67
C MET A 160 27.40 -0.47 24.98
#